data_AF-A0A4Z0F7D4-F1
#
_entry.id   AF-A0A4Z0F7D4-F1
#
_cell.length_a   1.000
_cell.length_b   1.000
_cell.length_c   1.000
_cell.angle_alpha   90.00
_cell.angle_beta   90.00
_cell.angle_gamma   90.00
#
_symmetry.space_group_name_H-M   'P 1'
#
loop_
_entity.id
_entity.type
_entity.pdbx_description
1 polymer ?
#
loop_
_entity_poly.entity_id
_entity_poly.type
_entity_poly.pdbx_seq_one_letter_code
_entity_poly.pdbx_strand_id
1 'polypeptide(L)'
;MNWEYKNTTVTSHDDLHEDCQVFVYELTYADGRKYIGKKQVRAMRRKKPTKKQLSIRKNYKRVEMTNLPFANYEGSLENVDLPVVVKKEILYQCSNKISATYMETALLFKTDAVISKKYLNRNIMGKFFDNATEGVLNT
;
A
#
# COMPACT_ATOMS: atom_id res chain seq x y z
N MET A 1 -5.47 13.82 -9.57
CA MET A 1 -4.77 14.09 -8.31
C MET A 1 -3.52 13.22 -8.25
N ASN A 2 -2.37 13.80 -7.99
CA ASN A 2 -1.09 13.09 -7.98
C ASN A 2 -0.72 12.64 -6.57
N TRP A 3 0.20 11.69 -6.48
CA TRP A 3 0.79 11.27 -5.21
C TRP A 3 1.87 12.27 -4.78
N GLU A 4 2.04 12.45 -3.48
CA GLU A 4 3.11 13.26 -2.90
C GLU A 4 4.05 12.38 -2.05
N TYR A 5 5.35 12.62 -2.14
CA TYR A 5 6.36 11.99 -1.30
C TYR A 5 7.44 13.00 -0.96
N LYS A 6 7.65 13.29 0.33
CA LYS A 6 8.66 14.27 0.80
C LYS A 6 8.61 15.60 0.03
N ASN A 7 7.41 16.18 -0.10
CA ASN A 7 7.14 17.42 -0.84
C ASN A 7 7.41 17.36 -2.35
N THR A 8 7.58 16.15 -2.92
CA THR A 8 7.76 15.94 -4.36
C THR A 8 6.56 15.21 -4.93
N THR A 9 6.13 15.61 -6.13
CA THR A 9 5.04 14.94 -6.85
C THR A 9 5.52 13.63 -7.45
N VAL A 10 4.75 12.56 -7.29
CA VAL A 10 4.97 11.23 -7.86
C VAL A 10 3.86 10.94 -8.87
N THR A 11 4.25 10.81 -10.13
CA THR A 11 3.33 10.61 -11.28
C THR A 11 3.56 9.28 -11.97
N SER A 12 4.78 8.73 -11.88
CA SER A 12 5.19 7.52 -12.58
C SER A 12 6.11 6.65 -11.71
N HIS A 13 6.45 5.45 -12.20
CA HIS A 13 7.40 4.56 -11.54
C HIS A 13 8.82 5.14 -11.46
N ASP A 14 9.18 6.07 -12.33
CA ASP A 14 10.50 6.69 -12.37
C ASP A 14 10.68 7.70 -11.21
N ASP A 15 9.57 8.19 -10.65
CA ASP A 15 9.55 9.06 -9.46
C ASP A 15 9.67 8.25 -8.15
N LEU A 16 9.63 6.91 -8.23
CA LEU A 16 9.80 6.02 -7.09
C LEU A 16 11.25 5.51 -7.03
N HIS A 17 11.71 5.16 -5.83
CA HIS A 17 12.97 4.45 -5.65
C HIS A 17 12.98 3.19 -6.54
N GLU A 18 14.12 2.89 -7.16
CA GLU A 18 14.25 1.79 -8.15
C GLU A 18 13.80 0.44 -7.58
N ASP A 19 14.18 0.15 -6.34
CA ASP A 19 13.79 -1.07 -5.63
C ASP A 19 12.38 -1.05 -5.04
N CYS A 20 11.63 0.06 -5.11
CA CYS A 20 10.32 0.14 -4.48
C CYS A 20 9.35 -0.88 -5.12
N GLN A 21 8.91 -1.86 -4.35
CA GLN A 21 7.91 -2.84 -4.77
C GLN A 21 6.53 -2.53 -4.22
N VAL A 22 6.48 -1.94 -3.03
CA VAL A 22 5.25 -1.58 -2.32
C VAL A 22 5.48 -0.25 -1.63
N PHE A 23 4.54 0.67 -1.69
CA PHE A 23 4.55 1.84 -0.82
C PHE A 23 3.44 1.78 0.21
N VAL A 24 3.67 2.40 1.37
CA VAL A 24 2.67 2.66 2.41
C VAL A 24 2.22 4.10 2.24
N TYR A 25 0.92 4.35 2.37
CA TYR A 25 0.31 5.64 2.09
C TYR A 25 -0.73 6.06 3.13
N GLU A 26 -1.02 7.36 3.16
CA GLU A 26 -2.19 7.96 3.80
C GLU A 26 -3.03 8.70 2.75
N LEU A 27 -4.34 8.48 2.77
CA LEU A 27 -5.32 9.28 2.05
C LEU A 27 -5.99 10.23 3.02
N THR A 28 -6.21 11.47 2.61
CA THR A 28 -7.10 12.40 3.31
C THR A 28 -8.36 12.60 2.48
N TYR A 29 -9.50 12.51 3.13
CA TYR A 29 -10.83 12.67 2.53
C TYR A 29 -11.36 14.08 2.76
N ALA A 30 -12.31 14.52 1.92
CA ALA A 30 -12.88 15.87 1.97
C ALA A 30 -13.53 16.23 3.32
N ASP A 31 -13.98 15.23 4.08
CA ASP A 31 -14.55 15.40 5.41
C ASP A 31 -13.51 15.36 6.55
N GLY A 32 -12.22 15.34 6.21
CA GLY A 32 -11.10 15.34 7.15
C GLY A 32 -10.72 13.97 7.69
N ARG A 33 -11.48 12.91 7.39
CA ARG A 33 -11.08 11.54 7.78
C ARG A 33 -9.88 11.08 6.95
N LYS A 34 -9.17 10.09 7.48
CA LYS A 34 -7.94 9.56 6.89
C LYS A 34 -8.01 8.06 6.67
N TYR A 35 -7.17 7.54 5.78
CA TYR A 35 -7.01 6.09 5.60
C TYR A 35 -5.55 5.73 5.35
N ILE A 36 -5.02 4.81 6.15
CA ILE A 36 -3.66 4.28 5.97
C ILE A 36 -3.74 2.92 5.28
N GLY A 37 -2.93 2.72 4.25
CA GLY A 37 -2.86 1.45 3.55
C GLY A 37 -1.53 1.24 2.83
N LYS A 38 -1.44 0.17 2.05
CA LYS A 38 -0.27 -0.11 1.21
C LYS A 38 -0.65 -0.52 -0.20
N LYS A 39 0.14 -0.09 -1.18
CA LYS A 39 -0.07 -0.39 -2.60
C LYS A 39 1.16 -1.05 -3.19
N GLN A 40 0.98 -2.24 -3.75
CA GLN A 40 2.01 -2.89 -4.55
C GLN A 40 2.13 -2.18 -5.90
N VAL A 41 3.35 -1.73 -6.22
CA VAL A 41 3.69 -0.97 -7.43
C VAL A 41 4.62 -1.72 -8.38
N ARG A 42 5.35 -2.73 -7.89
CA ARG A 42 6.12 -3.66 -8.72
C ARG A 42 5.90 -5.09 -8.26
N ALA A 43 5.90 -6.03 -9.21
CA ALA A 43 5.69 -7.44 -8.91
C ALA A 43 6.52 -8.34 -9.84
N MET A 44 7.08 -9.40 -9.27
CA MET A 44 7.63 -10.51 -10.03
C MET A 44 6.50 -11.23 -10.77
N ARG A 45 6.53 -11.20 -12.11
CA ARG A 45 5.56 -11.86 -12.99
C ARG A 45 6.26 -12.91 -13.84
N ARG A 46 5.61 -14.05 -14.05
CA ARG A 46 6.05 -15.03 -15.03
C ARG A 46 5.87 -14.45 -16.43
N LYS A 47 6.89 -14.59 -17.25
CA LYS A 47 6.87 -14.21 -18.68
C LYS A 47 7.19 -15.43 -19.52
N LYS A 48 6.79 -15.40 -20.79
CA LYS A 48 7.15 -16.44 -21.75
C LYS A 48 8.69 -16.46 -21.89
N PRO A 49 9.35 -17.62 -21.69
CA PRO A 49 10.77 -17.77 -21.96
C PRO A 49 11.07 -17.45 -23.43
N THR A 50 12.20 -16.81 -23.68
CA THR A 50 12.68 -16.56 -25.05
C THR A 50 13.18 -17.84 -25.71
N LYS A 51 13.26 -17.87 -27.04
CA LYS A 51 13.81 -19.03 -27.78
C LYS A 51 15.23 -19.40 -27.29
N LYS A 52 16.07 -18.40 -27.01
CA LYS A 52 17.43 -18.57 -26.47
C LYS A 52 17.44 -19.20 -25.07
N GLN A 53 16.48 -18.85 -24.20
CA GLN A 53 16.37 -19.47 -22.87
C GLN A 53 15.90 -20.92 -22.96
N LEU A 54 14.97 -21.21 -23.88
CA LEU A 54 14.45 -22.56 -24.11
C LEU A 54 15.49 -23.50 -24.73
N SER A 55 16.42 -22.98 -25.55
CA SER A 55 17.52 -23.77 -26.12
C SER A 55 18.55 -24.19 -25.06
N ILE A 56 18.71 -23.41 -23.99
CA ILE A 56 19.56 -23.77 -22.84
C ILE A 56 18.84 -24.81 -21.96
N ARG A 57 17.55 -24.56 -21.65
CA ARG A 57 16.74 -25.46 -20.83
C ARG A 57 15.29 -25.44 -21.29
N LYS A 58 14.76 -26.58 -21.77
CA LYS A 58 13.37 -26.70 -22.23
C LYS A 58 12.34 -26.25 -21.17
N ASN A 59 12.63 -26.46 -19.88
CA ASN A 59 11.77 -26.09 -18.76
C ASN A 59 12.17 -24.76 -18.08
N TYR A 60 12.79 -23.83 -18.81
CA TYR A 60 13.22 -22.54 -18.27
C TYR A 60 12.03 -21.75 -17.71
N LYS A 61 12.14 -21.26 -16.47
CA LYS A 61 11.15 -20.39 -15.84
C LYS A 61 11.67 -18.95 -15.85
N ARG A 62 11.10 -18.11 -16.72
CA ARG A 62 11.41 -16.67 -16.78
C ARG A 62 10.48 -15.90 -15.85
N VAL A 63 11.07 -15.21 -14.87
CA VAL A 63 10.37 -14.32 -13.94
C VAL A 63 11.06 -12.97 -13.98
N GLU A 64 10.28 -11.92 -14.16
CA GLU A 64 10.78 -10.55 -14.28
C GLU A 64 9.94 -9.60 -13.42
N MET A 65 10.59 -8.55 -12.91
CA MET A 65 9.90 -7.47 -12.24
C MET A 65 9.06 -6.69 -13.25
N THR A 66 7.80 -6.40 -12.92
CA THR A 66 6.89 -5.63 -13.79
C THR A 66 6.23 -4.53 -12.97
N ASN A 67 6.14 -3.34 -13.56
CA ASN A 67 5.41 -2.20 -13.01
C ASN A 67 3.89 -2.48 -12.97
N LEU A 68 3.25 -2.14 -11.87
CA LEU A 68 1.81 -2.20 -11.66
C LEU A 68 1.24 -0.77 -11.57
N PRO A 69 0.03 -0.53 -12.11
CA PRO A 69 -0.57 0.79 -12.10
C PRO A 69 -0.88 1.26 -10.67
N PHE A 70 -0.53 2.52 -10.38
CA PHE A 70 -0.81 3.16 -9.10
C PHE A 70 -1.21 4.65 -9.20
N ALA A 71 -0.92 5.34 -10.30
CA ALA A 71 -1.19 6.77 -10.43
C ALA A 71 -2.66 7.14 -10.13
N ASN A 72 -3.60 6.38 -10.70
CA ASN A 72 -5.04 6.60 -10.49
C ASN A 72 -5.64 5.80 -9.32
N TYR A 73 -4.80 5.26 -8.43
CA TYR A 73 -5.27 4.48 -7.28
C TYR A 73 -5.84 5.39 -6.19
N GLU A 74 -6.97 5.01 -5.59
CA GLU A 74 -7.73 5.82 -4.60
C GLU A 74 -8.01 5.07 -3.29
N GLY A 75 -7.22 4.05 -3.01
CA GLY A 75 -7.30 3.28 -1.77
C GLY A 75 -7.88 1.88 -1.96
N SER A 76 -7.83 1.10 -0.88
CA SER A 76 -8.24 -0.31 -0.81
C SER A 76 -9.58 -0.49 -0.10
N LEU A 77 -10.23 0.59 0.32
CA LEU A 77 -11.49 0.51 1.02
C LEU A 77 -12.63 0.37 0.01
N GLU A 78 -13.30 -0.79 0.01
CA GLU A 78 -14.48 -1.04 -0.82
C GLU A 78 -15.71 -0.38 -0.18
N ASN A 79 -16.16 0.78 -0.67
CA ASN A 79 -17.48 1.36 -0.35
C ASN A 79 -17.91 2.38 -1.42
N VAL A 80 -19.21 2.43 -1.72
CA VAL A 80 -19.80 3.31 -2.74
C VAL A 80 -19.95 4.76 -2.26
N ASP A 81 -20.01 4.98 -0.95
CA ASP A 81 -20.28 6.30 -0.35
C ASP A 81 -19.06 6.92 0.37
N LEU A 82 -17.85 6.66 -0.14
CA LEU A 82 -16.67 7.35 0.41
C LEU A 82 -16.65 8.81 -0.05
N PRO A 83 -16.29 9.76 0.83
CA PRO A 83 -16.04 11.13 0.40
C PRO A 83 -14.93 11.17 -0.66
N VAL A 84 -14.84 12.28 -1.38
CA VAL A 84 -13.76 12.48 -2.36
C VAL A 84 -12.41 12.52 -1.65
N VAL A 85 -11.43 11.79 -2.18
CA VAL A 85 -10.03 11.89 -1.73
C VAL A 85 -9.50 13.27 -2.13
N VAL A 86 -8.96 14.02 -1.18
CA VAL A 86 -8.40 15.38 -1.40
C VAL A 86 -6.88 15.42 -1.34
N LYS A 87 -6.24 14.42 -0.71
CA LYS A 87 -4.78 14.30 -0.65
C LYS A 87 -4.34 12.84 -0.72
N LYS A 88 -3.27 12.57 -1.47
CA LYS A 88 -2.62 11.25 -1.60
C LYS A 88 -1.14 11.36 -1.19
N GLU A 89 -0.79 10.83 -0.02
CA GLU A 89 0.58 10.93 0.51
C GLU A 89 1.23 9.55 0.64
N ILE A 90 2.41 9.38 0.05
CA ILE A 90 3.27 8.24 0.30
C ILE A 90 4.03 8.50 1.59
N LEU A 91 3.98 7.55 2.53
CA LEU A 91 4.68 7.62 3.81
C LEU A 91 6.01 6.87 3.74
N TYR A 92 6.00 5.67 3.16
CA TYR A 92 7.18 4.81 3.05
C TYR A 92 7.23 4.11 1.69
N GLN A 93 8.42 4.03 1.11
CA GLN A 93 8.71 3.17 -0.04
C GLN A 93 9.46 1.93 0.46
N CYS A 94 8.97 0.74 0.12
CA CYS A 94 9.50 -0.53 0.63
C CYS A 94 9.94 -1.43 -0.51
N SER A 95 11.10 -2.06 -0.34
CA SER A 95 11.66 -3.01 -1.32
C SER A 95 10.98 -4.38 -1.30
N ASN A 96 10.17 -4.68 -0.27
CA ASN A 96 9.49 -5.95 -0.12
C ASN A 96 8.18 -5.81 0.67
N LYS A 97 7.33 -6.85 0.57
CA LYS A 97 6.00 -6.89 1.20
C LYS A 97 6.03 -6.98 2.72
N ILE A 98 7.07 -7.59 3.29
CA ILE A 98 7.19 -7.76 4.74
C ILE A 98 7.43 -6.39 5.38
N SER A 99 8.41 -5.63 4.88
CA SER A 99 8.69 -4.27 5.32
C SER A 99 7.46 -3.38 5.18
N ALA A 100 6.76 -3.41 4.04
CA ALA A 100 5.53 -2.63 3.87
C ALA A 100 4.42 -3.01 4.87
N THR A 101 4.25 -4.31 5.14
CA THR A 101 3.26 -4.79 6.12
C THR A 101 3.61 -4.36 7.53
N TYR A 102 4.88 -4.44 7.91
CA TYR A 102 5.35 -3.97 9.20
C TYR A 102 5.11 -2.47 9.37
N MET A 103 5.51 -1.66 8.38
CA MET A 103 5.37 -0.20 8.44
C MET A 103 3.90 0.25 8.48
N GLU A 104 3.04 -0.34 7.65
CA GLU A 104 1.59 -0.10 7.71
C GLU A 104 1.02 -0.46 9.08
N THR A 105 1.29 -1.68 9.57
CA THR A 105 0.78 -2.16 10.86
C THR A 105 1.23 -1.27 12.01
N ALA A 106 2.52 -0.88 12.04
CA ALA A 106 3.08 0.00 13.04
C ALA A 106 2.40 1.39 13.03
N LEU A 107 2.15 1.95 11.84
CA LEU A 107 1.41 3.21 11.71
C LEU A 107 -0.02 3.09 12.22
N LEU A 108 -0.75 2.03 11.85
CA LEU A 108 -2.13 1.83 12.28
C LEU A 108 -2.27 1.77 13.80
N PHE A 109 -1.33 1.10 14.48
CA PHE A 109 -1.26 1.13 15.95
C PHE A 109 -0.86 2.51 16.48
N LYS A 110 0.17 3.14 15.91
CA LYS A 110 0.67 4.44 16.37
C LYS A 110 -0.40 5.54 16.33
N THR A 111 -1.32 5.48 15.36
CA THR A 111 -2.35 6.50 15.16
C THR A 111 -3.72 6.09 15.70
N ASP A 112 -3.81 4.93 16.35
CA ASP A 112 -5.08 4.30 16.76
C ASP A 112 -6.08 4.25 15.61
N ALA A 113 -5.63 3.94 14.38
CA ALA A 113 -6.43 4.13 13.17
C ALA A 113 -7.72 3.29 13.13
N VAL A 114 -7.79 2.22 13.93
CA VAL A 114 -8.99 1.38 14.03
C VAL A 114 -9.93 1.81 15.15
N ILE A 115 -9.41 2.45 16.21
CA ILE A 115 -10.21 2.90 17.36
C ILE A 115 -10.69 4.34 17.16
N SER A 116 -9.87 5.16 16.51
CA SER A 116 -10.13 6.58 16.31
C SER A 116 -11.09 6.83 15.16
N LYS A 117 -12.14 7.63 15.42
CA LYS A 117 -13.07 8.12 14.39
C LYS A 117 -12.41 9.00 13.31
N LYS A 118 -11.15 9.42 13.52
CA LYS A 118 -10.37 10.18 12.55
C LYS A 118 -9.95 9.33 11.34
N TYR A 119 -9.97 8.01 11.46
CA TYR A 119 -9.53 7.10 10.41
C TYR A 119 -10.68 6.20 9.96
N LEU A 120 -10.65 5.79 8.68
CA LEU A 120 -11.61 4.89 8.05
C LEU A 120 -11.16 3.42 8.11
N ASN A 121 -10.00 3.15 8.71
CA ASN A 121 -9.48 1.80 8.84
C ASN A 121 -10.37 0.97 9.77
N ARG A 122 -10.83 -0.20 9.29
CA ARG A 122 -11.76 -1.07 10.05
C ARG A 122 -11.08 -2.20 10.81
N ASN A 123 -9.87 -2.58 10.40
CA ASN A 123 -9.11 -3.62 11.08
C ASN A 123 -7.60 -3.48 10.82
N ILE A 124 -6.81 -4.12 11.67
CA ILE A 124 -5.38 -4.38 11.47
C ILE A 124 -5.19 -5.88 11.29
N MET A 125 -4.60 -6.28 10.15
CA MET A 125 -4.25 -7.68 9.84
C MET A 125 -5.43 -8.67 9.87
N GLY A 126 -6.68 -8.20 9.75
CA GLY A 126 -7.87 -9.03 9.94
C GLY A 126 -8.03 -9.58 11.37
N LYS A 127 -7.32 -9.01 12.34
CA LYS A 127 -7.23 -9.52 13.72
C LYS A 127 -7.74 -8.51 14.75
N PHE A 128 -7.31 -7.26 14.65
CA PHE A 128 -7.69 -6.21 15.60
C PHE A 128 -8.74 -5.32 14.96
N PHE A 129 -9.91 -5.22 15.60
CA PHE A 129 -11.04 -4.40 15.19
C PHE A 129 -11.26 -3.26 16.20
N ASP A 130 -12.32 -2.47 16.00
CA ASP A 130 -12.67 -1.32 16.83
C ASP A 130 -12.98 -1.68 18.30
N ASN A 131 -13.36 -2.92 18.57
CA ASN A 131 -13.58 -3.48 19.90
C ASN A 131 -12.32 -4.02 20.60
N ALA A 132 -11.12 -3.89 20.00
CA ALA A 132 -9.90 -4.54 20.50
C ALA A 132 -9.48 -4.09 21.91
N THR A 133 -10.00 -2.95 22.40
CA THR A 133 -9.68 -2.40 23.73
C THR A 133 -10.73 -2.70 24.79
N GLU A 134 -11.83 -3.38 24.48
CA GLU A 134 -12.91 -3.68 25.44
C GLU A 134 -12.44 -4.55 26.63
N GLY A 135 -11.38 -5.34 26.44
CA GLY A 135 -10.79 -6.19 27.47
C GLY A 135 -9.75 -5.50 28.37
N VAL A 136 -9.53 -4.19 28.24
CA VAL A 136 -8.55 -3.46 29.07
C VAL A 136 -9.11 -3.29 30.49
N LEU A 137 -8.42 -3.86 31.48
CA LEU A 137 -8.74 -3.67 32.89
C LEU A 137 -8.15 -2.35 33.37
N ASN A 138 -9.03 -1.41 33.76
CA ASN A 138 -8.60 -0.19 34.44
C ASN A 138 -8.35 -0.54 35.91
N THR A 139 -7.08 -0.59 36.32
CA THR A 139 -6.69 -0.62 37.73
C THR A 139 -6.71 0.79 38.32
#